data_AF-A0A5B6ZBV4-F1
#
_entry.id   AF-A0A5B6ZBV4-F1
#
_cell.length_a   1.000
_cell.length_b   1.000
_cell.length_c   1.000
_cell.angle_alpha   90.00
_cell.angle_beta   90.00
_cell.angle_gamma   90.00
#
_symmetry.space_group_name_H-M   'P 1'
#
loop_
_entity.id
_entity.type
_entity.pdbx_description
1 polymer ?
#
loop_
_entity_poly.entity_id
_entity_poly.type
_entity_poly.pdbx_seq_one_letter_code
_entity_poly.pdbx_strand_id
1 'polypeptide(L)'
;AGVMISTTDLGQHTLEQVEPIRNFFAALFLASIGMLIDVHFLWNHIDILLAAVILVIIIKTIVVATVVKGFGYNNKTSLLVGMSLAQIGEFAFVLLSRASNIHLVEGKLYLLLLGTTALSLVTTPLLFKMIPAVVHLGVLLRWFSPDIPNEIGFKGDGLRADSAKHITLMVQGSHDS
;
A
#
# COMPACT_ATOMS: atom_id res chain seq x y z
N ALA A 1 12.93 9.89 -17.12
CA ALA A 1 13.57 8.71 -17.73
C ALA A 1 12.72 7.45 -17.56
N GLY A 2 12.38 6.99 -16.35
CA GLY A 2 11.56 5.78 -16.14
C GLY A 2 10.16 5.80 -16.78
N VAL A 3 9.45 6.92 -16.66
CA VAL A 3 8.11 7.12 -17.29
C VAL A 3 8.18 7.16 -18.83
N MET A 4 9.35 7.47 -19.39
CA MET A 4 9.57 7.53 -20.83
C MET A 4 9.91 6.15 -21.43
N ILE A 5 10.41 5.21 -20.60
CA ILE A 5 10.70 3.82 -20.99
C ILE A 5 9.48 2.91 -20.76
N SER A 6 8.56 3.27 -19.84
CA SER A 6 7.37 2.48 -19.54
C SER A 6 6.29 2.48 -20.64
N THR A 7 6.41 3.33 -21.66
CA THR A 7 5.43 3.44 -22.76
C THR A 7 5.80 2.64 -24.01
N THR A 8 6.92 1.92 -24.02
CA THR A 8 7.35 1.10 -25.17
C THR A 8 7.17 -0.39 -24.85
N ASP A 9 6.93 -1.22 -25.88
CA ASP A 9 6.78 -2.68 -25.74
C ASP A 9 8.05 -3.38 -25.15
N LEU A 10 9.18 -2.66 -25.07
CA LEU A 10 10.42 -3.07 -24.39
C LEU A 10 10.41 -2.81 -22.87
N GLY A 11 9.38 -2.14 -22.34
CA GLY A 11 9.24 -1.85 -20.91
C GLY A 11 9.10 -3.13 -20.07
N GLN A 12 8.36 -4.14 -20.54
CA GLN A 12 8.15 -5.39 -19.82
C GLN A 12 9.47 -6.17 -19.57
N HIS A 13 10.27 -6.38 -20.62
CA HIS A 13 11.57 -7.07 -20.50
C HIS A 13 12.66 -6.25 -19.81
N THR A 14 12.54 -4.92 -19.79
CA THR A 14 13.48 -4.06 -19.05
C THR A 14 13.15 -4.04 -17.56
N LEU A 15 11.86 -4.10 -17.19
CA LEU A 15 11.41 -4.16 -15.80
C LEU A 15 11.86 -5.47 -15.10
N GLU A 16 11.79 -6.60 -15.79
CA GLU A 16 12.28 -7.89 -15.29
C GLU A 16 13.80 -7.89 -15.04
N GLN A 17 14.57 -7.14 -15.85
CA GLN A 17 16.02 -7.01 -15.68
C GLN A 17 16.44 -6.02 -14.57
N VAL A 18 15.57 -5.09 -14.18
CA VAL A 18 15.83 -4.12 -13.10
C VAL A 18 15.47 -4.68 -11.72
N GLU A 19 14.56 -5.65 -11.65
CA GLU A 19 14.14 -6.28 -10.40
C GLU A 19 15.29 -6.91 -9.58
N PRO A 20 16.26 -7.65 -10.18
CA PRO A 20 17.44 -8.15 -9.47
C PRO A 20 18.31 -7.02 -8.90
N ILE A 21 18.49 -5.94 -9.67
CA ILE A 21 19.30 -4.78 -9.27
C ILE A 21 18.65 -4.07 -8.08
N ARG A 22 17.33 -3.85 -8.13
CA ARG A 22 16.54 -3.29 -7.02
C ARG A 22 16.70 -4.14 -5.76
N ASN A 23 16.60 -5.45 -5.87
CA ASN A 23 16.72 -6.36 -4.73
C ASN A 23 18.14 -6.32 -4.13
N PHE A 24 19.18 -6.22 -4.96
CA PHE A 24 20.56 -6.06 -4.51
C PHE A 24 20.77 -4.74 -3.75
N PHE A 25 20.29 -3.62 -4.29
CA PHE A 25 20.38 -2.32 -3.61
C PHE A 25 19.57 -2.28 -2.32
N ALA A 26 18.38 -2.88 -2.29
CA ALA A 26 17.59 -3.00 -1.07
C ALA A 26 18.33 -3.81 0.00
N ALA A 27 18.98 -4.93 -0.38
CA ALA A 27 19.79 -5.72 0.55
C ALA A 27 21.00 -4.95 1.09
N LEU A 28 21.72 -4.22 0.22
CA LEU A 28 22.84 -3.37 0.63
C LEU A 28 22.41 -2.22 1.54
N PHE A 29 21.28 -1.59 1.24
CA PHE A 29 20.69 -0.54 2.06
C PHE A 29 20.34 -1.05 3.45
N LEU A 30 19.64 -2.19 3.52
CA LEU A 30 19.26 -2.81 4.78
C LEU A 30 20.48 -3.23 5.61
N ALA A 31 21.50 -3.81 4.97
CA ALA A 31 22.75 -4.18 5.63
C ALA A 31 23.49 -2.95 6.18
N SER A 32 23.53 -1.86 5.42
CA SER A 32 24.15 -0.60 5.84
C SER A 32 23.44 0.01 7.05
N ILE A 33 22.11 0.01 7.05
CA ILE A 33 21.32 0.45 8.20
C ILE A 33 21.56 -0.45 9.40
N GLY A 34 21.61 -1.77 9.21
CA GLY A 34 21.91 -2.73 10.27
C GLY A 34 23.24 -2.46 10.96
N MET A 35 24.27 -2.05 10.21
CA MET A 35 25.57 -1.66 10.78
C MET A 35 25.54 -0.32 11.52
N LEU A 36 24.63 0.58 11.14
CA LEU A 36 24.50 1.91 11.75
C LEU A 36 23.70 1.89 13.06
N ILE A 37 22.92 0.82 13.30
CA ILE A 37 22.09 0.65 14.48
C ILE A 37 22.92 0.09 15.63
N ASP A 38 22.86 0.78 16.78
CA ASP A 38 23.39 0.27 18.04
C ASP A 38 22.35 -0.64 18.72
N VAL A 39 22.48 -1.96 18.50
CA VAL A 39 21.57 -2.97 19.06
C VAL A 39 21.54 -2.93 20.59
N HIS A 40 22.66 -2.61 21.23
CA HIS A 40 22.74 -2.57 22.70
C HIS A 40 21.91 -1.40 23.25
N PHE A 41 22.01 -0.22 22.63
CA PHE A 41 21.19 0.93 23.01
C PHE A 41 19.69 0.67 22.79
N LEU A 42 19.31 0.07 21.66
CA LEU A 42 17.91 -0.27 21.35
C LEU A 42 17.35 -1.28 22.34
N TRP A 43 18.14 -2.28 22.74
CA TRP A 43 17.70 -3.29 23.69
C TRP A 43 17.42 -2.68 25.07
N ASN A 44 18.25 -1.73 25.50
CA ASN A 44 18.08 -1.02 26.77
C ASN A 44 16.86 -0.08 26.78
N HIS A 45 16.39 0.38 25.61
CA HIS A 45 15.26 1.30 25.46
C HIS A 45 14.14 0.70 24.60
N ILE A 46 13.96 -0.62 24.68
CA ILE A 46 13.02 -1.36 23.84
C ILE A 46 11.56 -0.91 24.06
N ASP A 47 11.25 -0.48 25.28
CA ASP A 47 9.99 0.10 25.70
C ASP A 47 9.66 1.38 24.91
N ILE A 48 10.60 2.32 24.88
CA ILE A 48 10.46 3.59 24.15
C ILE A 48 10.45 3.33 22.64
N LEU A 49 11.29 2.41 22.16
CA LEU A 49 11.33 2.03 20.75
C LEU A 49 9.99 1.48 20.27
N LEU A 50 9.42 0.53 21.01
CA LEU A 50 8.15 -0.11 20.65
C LEU A 50 7.00 0.89 20.72
N ALA A 51 6.98 1.74 21.76
CA ALA A 51 6.01 2.83 21.87
C ALA A 51 6.09 3.78 20.67
N ALA A 52 7.30 4.18 20.25
CA ALA A 52 7.51 5.04 19.09
C ALA A 52 7.02 4.39 17.79
N VAL A 53 7.32 3.11 17.56
CA VAL A 53 6.84 2.38 16.36
C VAL A 53 5.32 2.33 16.33
N ILE A 54 4.68 1.93 17.43
CA ILE A 54 3.22 1.84 17.53
C ILE A 54 2.60 3.23 17.31
N LEU A 55 3.14 4.26 17.95
CA LEU A 55 2.67 5.63 17.83
C LEU A 55 2.72 6.11 16.38
N VAL A 56 3.84 5.89 15.69
CA VAL A 56 3.98 6.31 14.28
C VAL A 56 2.99 5.57 13.37
N ILE A 57 2.83 4.25 13.55
CA ILE A 57 1.88 3.46 12.77
C ILE A 57 0.45 3.97 13.01
N ILE A 58 0.03 4.12 14.26
CA ILE A 58 -1.32 4.57 14.62
C ILE A 58 -1.60 5.96 14.06
N ILE A 59 -0.71 6.93 14.33
CA ILE A 59 -0.90 8.31 13.86
C ILE A 59 -1.01 8.32 12.33
N LYS A 60 -0.09 7.66 11.63
CA LYS A 60 -0.07 7.67 10.16
C LYS A 60 -1.32 7.01 9.59
N THR A 61 -1.75 5.88 10.14
CA THR A 61 -2.99 5.22 9.73
C THR A 61 -4.21 6.10 9.97
N ILE A 62 -4.33 6.75 11.12
CA ILE A 62 -5.46 7.66 11.44
C ILE A 62 -5.48 8.84 10.48
N VAL A 63 -4.33 9.50 10.26
CA VAL A 63 -4.24 10.66 9.38
C VAL A 63 -4.66 10.27 7.97
N VAL A 64 -4.10 9.19 7.42
CA VAL A 64 -4.44 8.73 6.06
C VAL A 64 -5.90 8.30 5.97
N ALA A 65 -6.40 7.53 6.93
CA ALA A 65 -7.79 7.09 6.95
C ALA A 65 -8.76 8.30 6.98
N THR A 66 -8.46 9.31 7.80
CA THR A 66 -9.25 10.54 7.90
C THR A 66 -9.25 11.30 6.58
N VAL A 67 -8.09 11.44 5.94
CA VAL A 67 -7.97 12.07 4.62
C VAL A 67 -8.80 11.32 3.58
N VAL A 68 -8.65 10.00 3.48
CA VAL A 68 -9.38 9.17 2.51
C VAL A 68 -10.90 9.21 2.75
N LYS A 69 -11.33 9.27 4.01
CA LYS A 69 -12.75 9.45 4.36
C LYS A 69 -13.26 10.82 3.94
N GLY A 70 -12.43 11.86 4.04
CA GLY A 70 -12.74 13.21 3.53
C GLY A 70 -13.01 13.25 2.01
N PHE A 71 -12.43 12.32 1.25
CA PHE A 71 -12.70 12.15 -0.18
C PHE A 71 -13.96 11.31 -0.49
N GLY A 72 -14.70 10.86 0.52
CA GLY A 72 -15.98 10.14 0.33
C GLY A 72 -15.85 8.64 0.12
N TYR A 73 -14.69 8.04 0.36
CA TYR A 73 -14.50 6.59 0.26
C TYR A 73 -15.06 5.83 1.47
N ASN A 74 -15.43 4.57 1.26
CA ASN A 74 -15.96 3.69 2.31
C ASN A 74 -14.91 3.43 3.41
N ASN A 75 -15.35 3.20 4.65
CA ASN A 75 -14.49 2.92 5.81
C ASN A 75 -13.54 1.74 5.56
N LYS A 76 -13.97 0.72 4.81
CA LYS A 76 -13.13 -0.41 4.36
C LYS A 76 -11.91 0.06 3.57
N THR A 77 -12.16 0.85 2.53
CA THR A 77 -11.14 1.37 1.62
C THR A 77 -10.21 2.34 2.35
N SER A 78 -10.77 3.21 3.19
CA SER A 78 -10.02 4.17 4.01
C SER A 78 -9.04 3.48 4.95
N LEU A 79 -9.47 2.43 5.67
CA LEU A 79 -8.61 1.67 6.58
C LEU A 79 -7.53 0.89 5.82
N LEU A 80 -7.89 0.28 4.68
CA LEU A 80 -6.97 -0.48 3.84
C LEU A 80 -5.84 0.43 3.33
N VAL A 81 -6.19 1.57 2.74
CA VAL A 81 -5.23 2.56 2.26
C VAL A 81 -4.40 3.13 3.42
N GLY A 82 -5.03 3.40 4.57
CA GLY A 82 -4.37 3.86 5.78
C GLY A 82 -3.30 2.90 6.30
N MET A 83 -3.57 1.59 6.26
CA MET A 83 -2.58 0.57 6.63
C MET A 83 -1.51 0.37 5.56
N SER A 84 -1.87 0.37 4.27
CA SER A 84 -0.91 0.24 3.18
C SER A 84 0.09 1.40 3.13
N LEU A 85 -0.32 2.60 3.55
CA LEU A 85 0.54 3.78 3.61
C LEU A 85 1.22 3.99 4.98
N ALA A 86 0.93 3.16 5.98
CA ALA A 86 1.47 3.31 7.34
C ALA A 86 3.01 3.10 7.41
N GLN A 87 3.61 2.47 6.40
CA GLN A 87 5.04 2.20 6.33
C GLN A 87 5.90 3.46 6.29
N ILE A 88 6.97 3.50 7.09
CA ILE A 88 8.00 4.51 6.94
C ILE A 88 8.89 4.13 5.73
N GLY A 89 9.01 5.03 4.77
CA GLY A 89 9.80 4.79 3.55
C GLY A 89 11.31 5.02 3.75
N GLU A 90 12.10 4.55 2.80
CA GLU A 90 13.57 4.63 2.78
C GLU A 90 14.11 6.07 2.89
N PHE A 91 13.35 7.04 2.36
CA PHE A 91 13.67 8.46 2.44
C PHE A 91 13.78 8.99 3.87
N ALA A 92 13.11 8.38 4.84
CA ALA A 92 13.22 8.78 6.24
C ALA A 92 14.65 8.64 6.76
N PHE A 93 15.40 7.62 6.32
CA PHE A 93 16.80 7.46 6.69
C PHE A 93 17.69 8.54 6.11
N VAL A 94 17.43 8.93 4.85
CA VAL A 94 18.16 10.02 4.21
C VAL A 94 17.92 11.31 4.98
N LEU A 95 16.66 11.64 5.30
CA LEU A 95 16.32 12.83 6.07
C LEU A 95 16.95 12.80 7.47
N LEU A 96 16.90 11.66 8.16
CA LEU A 96 17.44 11.51 9.50
C LEU A 96 18.98 11.64 9.52
N SER A 97 19.67 11.05 8.54
CA SER A 97 21.12 11.19 8.38
C SER A 97 21.53 12.64 8.12
N ARG A 98 20.76 13.36 7.30
CA ARG A 98 20.99 14.79 7.04
C ARG A 98 20.69 15.65 8.26
N ALA A 99 19.62 15.36 8.99
CA ALA A 99 19.25 16.06 10.22
C ALA A 99 20.31 15.87 11.34
N SER A 100 20.91 14.69 11.42
CA SER A 100 22.02 14.40 12.34
C SER A 100 23.29 15.16 11.94
N ASN A 101 23.62 15.24 10.65
CA ASN A 101 24.79 15.99 10.16
C ASN A 101 24.76 17.49 10.53
N ILE A 102 23.58 18.09 10.57
CA ILE A 102 23.40 19.49 10.97
C ILE A 102 23.21 19.66 12.49
N HIS A 103 23.42 18.61 13.28
CA HIS A 103 23.21 18.58 14.74
C HIS A 103 21.80 18.99 15.19
N LEU A 104 20.80 18.82 14.33
CA LEU A 104 19.40 19.12 14.66
C LEU A 104 18.78 18.05 15.57
N VAL A 105 19.35 16.85 15.56
CA VAL A 105 18.86 15.69 16.31
C VAL A 105 19.95 15.24 17.28
N GLU A 106 19.62 15.18 18.57
CA GLU A 106 20.52 14.69 19.61
C GLU A 106 20.86 13.20 19.37
N GLY A 107 22.09 12.77 19.69
CA GLY A 107 22.57 11.42 19.35
C GLY A 107 21.66 10.28 19.85
N LYS A 108 21.07 10.42 21.04
CA LYS A 108 20.11 9.45 21.59
C LYS A 108 18.83 9.38 20.75
N LEU A 109 18.29 10.54 20.36
CA LEU A 109 17.09 10.63 19.54
C LEU A 109 17.36 10.11 18.13
N TYR A 110 18.56 10.35 17.59
CA TYR A 110 18.99 9.81 16.30
C TYR A 110 18.98 8.28 16.30
N LEU A 111 19.61 7.64 17.29
CA LEU A 111 19.60 6.17 17.43
C LEU A 111 18.18 5.62 17.55
N LEU A 112 17.33 6.29 18.35
CA LEU A 112 15.94 5.88 18.56
C LEU A 112 15.13 5.96 17.25
N LEU A 113 15.19 7.09 16.54
CA LEU A 113 14.48 7.30 15.28
C LEU A 113 14.99 6.39 14.17
N LEU A 114 16.30 6.12 14.13
CA LEU A 114 16.92 5.19 13.20
C LEU A 114 16.39 3.77 13.43
N GLY A 115 16.37 3.35 14.70
CA GLY A 115 15.80 2.08 15.13
C GLY A 115 14.31 1.96 14.81
N THR A 116 13.51 2.98 15.12
CA THR A 116 12.07 3.03 14.82
C THR A 116 11.81 2.89 13.31
N THR A 117 12.58 3.59 12.49
CA THR A 117 12.47 3.55 11.02
C THR A 117 12.81 2.17 10.47
N ALA A 118 13.92 1.58 10.94
CA ALA A 118 14.35 0.25 10.53
C ALA A 118 13.37 -0.84 10.95
N LEU A 119 12.90 -0.78 12.21
CA LEU A 119 11.93 -1.74 12.71
C LEU A 119 10.59 -1.63 11.97
N SER A 120 10.16 -0.41 11.61
CA SER A 120 8.98 -0.20 10.77
C SER A 120 9.14 -0.85 9.39
N LEU A 121 10.30 -0.72 8.75
CA LEU A 121 10.57 -1.34 7.44
C LEU A 121 10.55 -2.86 7.50
N VAL A 122 11.17 -3.45 8.53
CA VAL A 122 11.15 -4.91 8.75
C VAL A 122 9.73 -5.40 9.08
N THR A 123 8.98 -4.62 9.87
CA THR A 123 7.60 -4.96 10.27
C THR A 123 6.62 -4.80 9.10
N THR A 124 6.93 -3.98 8.11
CA THR A 124 5.98 -3.71 7.03
C THR A 124 5.56 -4.92 6.21
N PRO A 125 6.44 -5.76 5.65
CA PRO A 125 6.00 -6.95 4.92
C PRO A 125 5.16 -7.88 5.80
N LEU A 126 5.45 -7.94 7.11
CA LEU A 126 4.62 -8.67 8.08
C LEU A 126 3.25 -8.02 8.24
N LEU A 127 3.19 -6.68 8.31
CA LEU A 127 1.94 -5.91 8.40
C LEU A 127 1.08 -6.12 7.15
N PHE A 128 1.67 -6.10 5.95
CA PHE A 128 0.96 -6.42 4.70
C PHE A 128 0.37 -7.84 4.70
N LYS A 129 1.08 -8.82 5.25
CA LYS A 129 0.56 -10.19 5.42
C LYS A 129 -0.59 -10.26 6.43
N MET A 130 -0.61 -9.35 7.41
CA MET A 130 -1.65 -9.26 8.45
C MET A 130 -2.87 -8.43 8.02
N ILE A 131 -2.79 -7.62 6.95
CA ILE A 131 -3.93 -6.87 6.39
C ILE A 131 -5.20 -7.72 6.25
N PRO A 132 -5.19 -8.93 5.64
CA PRO A 132 -6.40 -9.74 5.53
C PRO A 132 -6.97 -10.15 6.90
N ALA A 133 -6.11 -10.40 7.89
CA ALA A 133 -6.53 -10.73 9.25
C ALA A 133 -7.14 -9.51 9.97
N VAL A 134 -6.57 -8.32 9.77
CA VAL A 134 -7.11 -7.07 10.34
C VAL A 134 -8.43 -6.68 9.70
N VAL A 135 -8.57 -6.88 8.38
CA VAL A 135 -9.84 -6.70 7.66
C VAL A 135 -10.90 -7.64 8.21
N HIS A 136 -10.57 -8.93 8.39
CA HIS A 136 -11.49 -9.91 8.97
C HIS A 136 -11.89 -9.57 10.42
N LEU A 137 -10.94 -9.09 11.23
CA LEU A 137 -11.21 -8.61 12.59
C LEU A 137 -12.10 -7.36 12.61
N GLY A 138 -11.90 -6.43 11.67
CA GLY A 138 -12.75 -5.25 11.50
C GLY A 138 -14.17 -5.58 11.05
N VAL A 139 -14.35 -6.67 10.29
CA VAL A 139 -15.68 -7.19 9.92
C VAL A 139 -16.36 -7.77 11.17
N LEU A 140 -15.61 -8.50 11.99
CA LEU A 140 -16.10 -9.12 13.23
C LEU A 140 -16.48 -8.07 14.29
N LEU A 141 -15.74 -6.97 14.39
CA LEU A 141 -16.06 -5.81 15.24
C LEU A 141 -17.25 -4.95 14.72
N ARG A 142 -17.99 -5.40 13.69
CA ARG A 142 -19.13 -4.68 13.09
C ARG A 142 -18.81 -3.27 12.58
N TRP A 143 -17.53 -2.92 12.44
CA TRP A 143 -17.07 -1.63 11.90
C TRP A 143 -17.28 -1.49 10.40
N PHE A 144 -17.64 -2.59 9.75
CA PHE A 144 -17.89 -2.67 8.33
C PHE A 144 -19.33 -3.12 8.06
N SER A 145 -20.02 -2.41 7.16
CA SER A 145 -21.21 -2.98 6.53
C SER A 145 -20.82 -4.26 5.78
N PRO A 146 -21.61 -5.34 5.88
CA PRO A 146 -21.44 -6.51 5.03
C PRO A 146 -21.41 -6.00 3.59
N ASP A 147 -20.51 -6.54 2.77
CA ASP A 147 -20.60 -6.30 1.34
C ASP A 147 -21.99 -6.73 0.92
N ILE A 148 -22.85 -5.78 0.57
CA ILE A 148 -24.00 -6.09 -0.28
C ILE A 148 -23.31 -6.59 -1.54
N PRO A 149 -23.47 -7.87 -1.92
CA PRO A 149 -23.02 -8.31 -3.22
C PRO A 149 -23.76 -7.39 -4.17
N ASN A 150 -23.05 -6.43 -4.77
CA ASN A 150 -23.61 -5.69 -5.86
C ASN A 150 -23.75 -6.76 -6.92
N GLU A 151 -24.97 -7.30 -7.06
CA GLU A 151 -25.35 -8.04 -8.25
C GLU A 151 -24.89 -7.15 -9.38
N ILE A 152 -23.77 -7.54 -10.00
CA ILE A 152 -23.33 -6.99 -11.25
C ILE A 152 -24.43 -7.49 -12.17
N GLY A 153 -25.49 -6.69 -12.23
CA GLY A 153 -26.63 -6.91 -13.07
C GLY A 153 -26.06 -7.13 -14.44
N PHE A 154 -26.15 -8.37 -14.88
CA PHE A 154 -26.10 -8.80 -16.27
C PHE A 154 -27.28 -8.11 -16.98
N LYS A 155 -27.30 -6.78 -17.01
CA LYS A 155 -28.22 -5.95 -17.76
C LYS A 155 -27.56 -5.53 -19.07
N GLY A 156 -26.89 -6.51 -19.69
CA GLY A 156 -26.32 -6.43 -21.03
C GLY A 156 -27.05 -7.35 -22.04
N ASP A 157 -27.82 -8.34 -21.58
CA ASP A 157 -28.43 -9.35 -22.46
C ASP A 157 -29.88 -9.06 -22.86
N GLY A 158 -30.50 -7.98 -22.35
CA GLY A 158 -31.84 -7.57 -22.75
C GLY A 158 -31.91 -6.79 -24.07
N LEU A 159 -30.82 -6.09 -24.44
CA LEU A 159 -30.80 -5.22 -25.63
C LEU A 159 -30.39 -5.96 -26.91
N ARG A 160 -29.80 -7.16 -26.80
CA ARG A 160 -29.44 -8.00 -27.96
C ARG A 160 -30.58 -8.92 -28.41
N ALA A 161 -31.48 -9.29 -27.50
CA ALA A 161 -32.64 -10.13 -27.82
C ALA A 161 -33.73 -9.38 -28.60
N ASP A 162 -33.92 -8.09 -28.31
CA ASP A 162 -34.96 -7.27 -28.95
C ASP A 162 -34.56 -6.84 -30.38
N SER A 163 -33.29 -6.48 -30.61
CA SER A 163 -32.77 -6.22 -31.97
C SER A 163 -32.75 -7.47 -32.85
N ALA A 164 -32.46 -8.65 -32.29
CA ALA A 164 -32.50 -9.90 -33.07
C ALA A 164 -33.93 -10.21 -33.55
N LYS A 165 -34.95 -9.92 -32.73
CA LYS A 165 -36.35 -10.13 -33.09
C LYS A 165 -36.83 -9.18 -34.19
N HIS A 166 -36.35 -7.92 -34.18
CA HIS A 166 -36.66 -6.94 -35.21
C HIS A 166 -35.97 -7.21 -36.56
N ILE A 167 -34.74 -7.75 -36.56
CA ILE A 167 -34.03 -8.08 -37.81
C ILE A 167 -34.62 -9.33 -38.48
N THR A 168 -35.06 -10.34 -37.71
CA THR A 168 -35.72 -11.53 -38.27
C THR A 168 -37.08 -11.19 -38.91
N LEU A 169 -37.84 -10.22 -38.37
CA LEU A 169 -39.11 -9.79 -38.97
C LEU A 169 -38.95 -8.98 -40.28
N MET A 170 -37.79 -8.37 -40.52
CA MET A 170 -37.49 -7.69 -41.79
C MET A 170 -37.08 -8.65 -42.91
N VAL A 171 -36.50 -9.81 -42.58
CA VAL A 171 -36.05 -10.80 -43.58
C VAL A 171 -37.19 -11.74 -44.01
N GLN A 172 -38.18 -11.98 -43.16
CA GLN A 172 -39.31 -12.87 -43.50
C GLN A 172 -40.41 -12.18 -44.35
N GLY A 173 -40.41 -10.84 -44.45
CA GLY A 173 -41.40 -10.07 -45.22
C GLY A 173 -41.06 -9.84 -46.70
N SER A 174 -39.92 -10.34 -47.19
CA SER A 174 -39.45 -10.14 -48.57
C SER A 174 -39.55 -11.41 -49.43
N HIS A 175 -40.46 -12.33 -49.08
CA HIS A 175 -40.68 -13.56 -49.86
C HIS A 175 -42.16 -13.92 -49.98
N ASP A 176 -43.03 -12.90 -50.06
CA ASP A 176 -44.41 -13.04 -50.50
C ASP A 176 -44.84 -11.76 -51.24
N SER A 177 -44.40 -11.64 -52.49
CA SER A 177 -44.99 -10.84 -53.58
C SER A 177 -44.34 -11.24 -54.90
#